data_AF-N9CYV4-F1
#
_entry.id   AF-N9CYV4-F1
#
_cell.length_a   1.000
_cell.length_b   1.000
_cell.length_c   1.000
_cell.angle_alpha   90.00
_cell.angle_beta   90.00
_cell.angle_gamma   90.00
#
_symmetry.space_group_name_H-M   'P 1'
#
loop_
_entity.id
_entity.type
_entity.pdbx_description
1 polymer ?
#
loop_
_entity_poly.entity_id
_entity_poly.type
_entity_poly.pdbx_seq_one_letter_code
_entity_poly.pdbx_strand_id
1 'polypeptide(L)'
;MDLRDQFAMAALQGLLANLGMKTGNADFVIAEATYRFADAMIAEREKDDVETKDKIKQMLVDAINEKHPGLMPSTACTAEHLIFKLTTGKPF
;
A
#
# COMPACT_ATOMS: atom_id res chain seq x y z
N MET A 1 0.19 -4.20 -16.77
CA MET A 1 0.62 -5.36 -15.98
C MET A 1 0.44 -4.97 -14.53
N ASP A 2 -0.53 -5.57 -13.86
CA ASP A 2 -0.85 -5.21 -12.48
C ASP A 2 0.15 -5.84 -11.49
N LEU A 3 0.05 -5.49 -10.20
CA LEU A 3 0.95 -6.00 -9.16
C LEU A 3 0.83 -7.52 -8.99
N ARG A 4 -0.37 -8.07 -9.23
CA ARG A 4 -0.66 -9.50 -9.14
C ARG A 4 0.08 -10.26 -10.23
N ASP A 5 0.06 -9.76 -11.47
CA ASP A 5 0.81 -10.31 -12.59
C ASP A 5 2.32 -10.26 -12.34
N GLN A 6 2.83 -9.16 -11.76
CA GLN A 6 4.25 -9.04 -11.41
C GLN A 6 4.67 -10.08 -10.38
N PHE A 7 3.87 -10.30 -9.33
CA PHE A 7 4.13 -11.35 -8.35
C PHE A 7 3.95 -12.76 -8.91
N ALA A 8 2.95 -12.99 -9.78
CA ALA A 8 2.76 -14.27 -10.43
C ALA A 8 3.96 -14.62 -11.34
N MET A 9 4.49 -13.64 -12.07
CA MET A 9 5.70 -13.82 -12.88
C MET A 9 6.93 -14.11 -12.02
N ALA A 10 7.10 -13.41 -10.89
CA ALA A 10 8.19 -13.67 -9.96
C ALA A 10 8.10 -15.09 -9.33
N ALA A 11 6.90 -15.50 -8.92
CA ALA A 11 6.64 -16.84 -8.42
C ALA A 11 6.89 -17.91 -9.49
N LEU A 12 6.51 -17.65 -10.75
CA LEU A 12 6.72 -18.56 -11.87
C LEU A 12 8.21 -18.77 -12.12
N GLN A 13 9.00 -17.69 -12.14
CA GLN A 13 10.44 -17.77 -12.29
C GLN A 13 11.08 -18.59 -11.15
N GLY A 14 10.65 -18.37 -9.90
CA GLY A 14 11.12 -19.15 -8.75
C GLY A 14 10.78 -20.65 -8.85
N LEU A 15 9.55 -20.98 -9.24
CA LEU A 15 9.12 -22.37 -9.42
C LEU A 15 9.85 -23.06 -10.57
N LEU A 16 10.01 -22.39 -11.71
CA LEU A 16 10.76 -22.93 -12.86
C LEU A 16 12.25 -23.10 -12.54
N ALA A 17 12.86 -22.19 -11.79
CA ALA A 17 14.26 -22.31 -11.37
C ALA A 17 14.49 -23.54 -10.46
N ASN A 18 13.50 -23.90 -9.63
CA ASN A 18 13.61 -25.01 -8.69
C ASN A 18 13.17 -26.36 -9.29
N LEU A 19 12.16 -26.36 -10.17
CA LEU A 19 11.52 -27.58 -10.67
C LEU A 19 11.78 -27.86 -12.17
N GLY A 20 12.37 -26.91 -12.89
CA GLY A 20 12.49 -26.92 -14.36
C GLY A 20 11.15 -26.67 -15.06
N MET A 21 11.17 -26.58 -16.39
CA MET A 21 9.95 -26.70 -17.18
C MET A 21 9.43 -28.13 -17.07
N LYS A 22 8.18 -28.29 -16.64
CA LYS A 22 7.49 -29.56 -16.75
C LYS A 22 6.75 -29.57 -18.09
N THR A 23 6.15 -30.71 -18.44
CA THR A 23 5.33 -30.82 -19.65
C THR A 23 3.99 -31.44 -19.28
N GLY A 24 2.94 -31.03 -19.99
CA GLY A 24 1.57 -31.52 -19.76
C GLY A 24 0.86 -30.78 -18.62
N ASN A 25 0.00 -31.49 -17.88
CA ASN A 25 -0.84 -30.87 -16.84
C ASN A 25 -0.07 -30.16 -15.72
N ALA A 26 1.22 -30.46 -15.57
CA ALA A 26 2.07 -29.82 -14.57
C ALA A 26 2.23 -28.30 -14.81
N ASP A 27 2.25 -27.83 -16.05
CA ASP A 27 2.42 -26.40 -16.35
C ASP A 27 1.17 -25.58 -15.99
N PHE A 28 -0.01 -26.17 -16.18
CA PHE A 28 -1.28 -25.57 -15.74
C PHE A 28 -1.35 -25.47 -14.21
N VAL A 29 -0.90 -26.51 -13.49
CA VAL A 29 -0.83 -26.48 -12.03
C VAL A 29 0.19 -25.45 -11.53
N ILE A 30 1.33 -25.30 -12.21
CA ILE A 30 2.34 -24.29 -11.89
C ILE A 30 1.76 -22.88 -12.10
N ALA A 31 1.10 -22.62 -13.23
CA ALA A 31 0.46 -21.34 -13.50
C ALA A 31 -0.65 -21.00 -12.49
N GLU A 32 -1.44 -21.98 -12.06
CA GLU A 32 -2.44 -21.75 -11.01
C GLU A 32 -1.78 -21.45 -9.65
N ALA A 33 -0.72 -22.19 -9.31
CA ALA A 33 0.02 -22.01 -8.07
C ALA A 33 0.68 -20.61 -7.99
N THR A 34 1.19 -20.07 -9.10
CA THR A 34 1.84 -18.75 -9.11
C THR A 34 0.86 -17.62 -8.80
N TYR A 35 -0.37 -17.69 -9.32
CA TYR A 35 -1.41 -16.72 -8.96
C TYR A 35 -1.85 -16.86 -7.50
N ARG A 36 -1.89 -18.07 -6.94
CA ARG A 36 -2.13 -18.26 -5.50
C ARG A 36 -1.02 -17.66 -4.64
N PHE A 37 0.25 -17.77 -5.07
CA PHE A 37 1.36 -17.10 -4.40
C PHE A 37 1.28 -15.58 -4.52
N ALA A 38 0.89 -15.06 -5.70
CA ALA A 38 0.68 -13.63 -5.90
C ALA A 38 -0.40 -13.08 -4.96
N ASP A 39 -1.52 -13.79 -4.83
CA ASP A 39 -2.61 -13.41 -3.93
C ASP A 39 -2.15 -13.41 -2.46
N ALA A 40 -1.34 -14.38 -2.05
CA ALA A 40 -0.75 -14.40 -0.72
C ALA A 40 0.22 -13.22 -0.48
N MET A 41 1.05 -12.87 -1.47
CA MET A 41 1.97 -11.73 -1.37
C MET A 41 1.24 -10.39 -1.29
N ILE A 42 0.13 -10.24 -2.03
CA ILE A 42 -0.75 -9.08 -1.90
C ILE A 42 -1.38 -9.03 -0.52
N ALA A 43 -1.92 -10.16 -0.03
CA ALA A 43 -2.52 -10.21 1.29
C ALA A 43 -1.52 -9.88 2.40
N GLU A 44 -0.28 -10.37 2.35
CA GLU A 44 0.77 -9.97 3.30
C GLU A 44 1.14 -8.49 3.18
N ARG A 45 1.23 -7.95 1.95
CA ARG A 45 1.47 -6.52 1.73
C ARG A 45 0.34 -5.65 2.30
N GLU A 46 -0.90 -6.09 2.16
CA GLU A 46 -2.09 -5.36 2.61
C GLU A 46 -2.34 -5.50 4.12
N LYS A 47 -1.83 -6.56 4.77
CA LYS A 47 -1.85 -6.66 6.24
C LYS A 47 -1.10 -5.50 6.91
N ASP A 48 -0.04 -5.03 6.25
CA ASP A 48 0.78 -3.91 6.70
C ASP A 48 0.49 -2.64 5.89
N ASP A 49 -0.72 -2.46 5.33
CA ASP A 49 -1.14 -1.18 4.72
C ASP A 49 -1.29 -0.11 5.80
N VAL A 50 -0.15 0.36 6.26
CA VAL A 50 -0.01 1.47 7.18
C VAL A 50 -0.10 2.72 6.34
N GLU A 51 -1.11 3.55 6.61
CA GLU A 51 -1.25 4.84 5.95
C GLU A 51 0.07 5.61 6.01
N THR A 52 0.53 6.07 4.86
CA THR A 52 1.80 6.79 4.80
C THR A 52 1.71 8.06 5.66
N LYS A 53 2.84 8.48 6.23
CA LYS A 53 2.91 9.72 7.02
C LYS A 53 2.35 10.92 6.24
N ASP A 54 2.59 10.97 4.93
CA ASP A 54 2.09 12.03 4.06
C ASP A 54 0.57 11.98 3.89
N LYS A 55 -0.01 10.78 3.74
CA LYS A 55 -1.46 10.59 3.67
C LYS A 55 -2.13 11.02 4.97
N ILE A 56 -1.58 10.62 6.12
CA ILE A 56 -2.07 11.03 7.45
C ILE A 56 -2.01 12.56 7.61
N LYS A 57 -0.90 13.19 7.21
CA LYS A 57 -0.78 14.66 7.26
C LYS A 57 -1.76 15.36 6.32
N GLN A 58 -2.00 14.82 5.14
CA GLN A 58 -2.99 15.37 4.21
C GLN A 58 -4.39 15.30 4.80
N MET A 59 -4.77 14.16 5.40
CA MET A 59 -6.05 14.01 6.09
C MET A 59 -6.22 15.02 7.23
N LEU A 60 -5.15 15.30 7.99
CA LEU A 60 -5.17 16.33 9.02
C LEU A 60 -5.34 17.74 8.44
N VAL A 61 -4.64 18.06 7.35
CA VAL A 61 -4.77 19.35 6.64
C VAL A 61 -6.21 19.56 6.17
N ASP A 62 -6.80 18.54 5.55
CA ASP A 62 -8.17 18.58 5.05
C ASP A 62 -9.16 18.77 6.21
N ALA A 63 -9.00 18.02 7.30
CA ALA A 63 -9.84 18.16 8.50
C ALA A 63 -9.74 19.53 9.17
N ILE A 64 -8.54 20.15 9.18
CA ILE A 64 -8.34 21.50 9.71
C ILE A 64 -9.00 22.53 8.79
N ASN A 65 -8.88 22.41 7.47
CA ASN A 65 -9.53 23.31 6.51
C ASN A 65 -11.06 23.26 6.64
N GLU A 66 -11.63 22.08 6.90
CA GLU A 66 -13.06 21.90 7.10
C GLU A 66 -13.53 22.48 8.45
N LYS A 67 -12.84 22.19 9.56
CA LYS A 67 -13.26 22.63 10.90
C LYS A 67 -12.89 24.08 11.22
N HIS A 68 -11.78 24.56 10.70
CA HIS A 68 -11.19 25.86 11.04
C HIS A 68 -10.77 26.62 9.77
N PRO A 69 -11.75 27.12 8.98
CA PRO A 69 -11.47 27.85 7.75
C PRO A 69 -10.57 29.05 8.03
N GLY A 70 -9.45 29.16 7.30
CA GLY A 70 -8.50 30.28 7.41
C GLY A 70 -7.21 29.99 8.18
N LEU A 71 -7.06 28.82 8.81
CA LEU A 71 -5.79 28.44 9.46
C LEU A 71 -4.64 28.09 8.49
N MET A 72 -4.94 27.96 7.19
CA MET A 72 -4.01 27.59 6.11
C MET A 72 -2.99 26.50 6.53
N PRO A 73 -3.47 25.31 6.96
CA PRO A 73 -2.62 24.17 7.31
C PRO A 73 -1.83 23.67 6.09
N SER A 74 -0.66 23.07 6.34
CA SER A 74 0.21 22.50 5.30
C SER A 74 0.80 21.17 5.75
N THR A 75 0.96 20.23 4.82
CA THR A 75 1.63 18.94 5.05
C THR A 75 3.12 19.09 5.37
N ALA A 76 3.70 20.27 5.15
CA ALA A 76 5.05 20.62 5.62
C ALA A 76 5.12 20.73 7.16
N CYS A 77 4.01 20.97 7.86
CA CYS A 77 3.98 21.01 9.32
C CYS A 77 4.23 19.62 9.94
N THR A 78 4.69 19.60 11.19
CA THR A 78 4.76 18.36 11.99
C THR A 78 3.34 17.87 12.30
N ALA A 79 3.19 16.56 12.54
CA ALA A 79 1.90 15.99 12.94
C ALA A 79 1.38 16.63 14.23
N GLU A 80 2.27 16.91 15.19
CA GLU A 80 1.93 17.60 16.43
C GLU A 80 1.34 19.00 16.19
N HIS A 81 1.92 19.80 15.30
CA HIS A 81 1.38 21.12 14.97
C HIS A 81 0.02 21.03 14.29
N LEU A 82 -0.17 20.05 13.40
CA LEU A 82 -1.46 19.82 12.74
C LEU A 82 -2.52 19.38 13.77
N ILE A 83 -2.18 18.49 14.69
CA ILE A 83 -3.08 18.05 15.78
C ILE A 83 -3.43 19.24 16.69
N PHE A 84 -2.47 20.08 17.06
CA PHE A 84 -2.73 21.28 17.85
C PHE A 84 -3.69 22.23 17.14
N LYS A 85 -3.47 22.53 15.86
CA LYS A 85 -4.35 23.37 15.05
C LYS A 85 -5.76 22.79 14.97
N LEU A 86 -5.88 21.48 14.75
CA LEU A 86 -7.16 20.78 14.68
C LEU A 86 -7.93 20.84 16.01
N THR A 87 -7.24 20.67 17.13
CA THR A 87 -7.84 20.62 18.48
C THR A 87 -8.19 22.00 19.03
N THR A 88 -7.38 23.03 18.75
CA THR A 88 -7.53 24.35 19.35
C THR A 88 -8.15 25.40 18.43
N GLY A 89 -8.14 25.17 17.11
CA GLY A 89 -8.54 26.18 16.13
C GLY A 89 -7.62 27.41 16.10
N LYS A 90 -6.43 27.32 16.69
CA LYS A 90 -5.46 28.43 16.76
C LYS A 90 -4.28 28.19 15.83
N PRO A 91 -3.65 29.25 15.31
CA PRO A 91 -2.32 29.13 14.73
C PRO A 91 -1.34 28.66 15.80
N PHE A 92 -0.37 27.84 15.39
CA PHE A 92 0.72 27.35 16.25
C PHE A 92 1.83 28.41 16.30
#